data_AF-A0A357CU02-F1
#
_entry.id   AF-A0A357CU02-F1
#
_cell.length_a   1.000
_cell.length_b   1.000
_cell.length_c   1.000
_cell.angle_alpha   90.00
_cell.angle_beta   90.00
_cell.angle_gamma   90.00
#
_symmetry.space_group_name_H-M   'P 1'
#
loop_
_entity.id
_entity.type
_entity.pdbx_description
1 polymer ?
#
loop_
_entity_poly.entity_id
_entity_poly.type
_entity_poly.pdbx_seq_one_letter_code
_entity_poly.pdbx_strand_id
1 'polypeptide(L)' 'MIYDKALIKSNIERITKELASRATLLAATKTVPPDIINHAADCGIRVVGENRVNELMEKYGQIDRERLELHFIGHL' A
#
# COMPACT_ATOMS: atom_id res chain seq x y z
N MET A 1 3.06 -14.08 -8.86
CA MET A 1 3.64 -12.82 -9.36
C MET A 1 4.93 -12.57 -8.61
N ILE A 2 5.98 -12.10 -9.29
CA ILE A 2 7.24 -11.71 -8.64
C ILE A 2 7.16 -10.21 -8.38
N TYR A 3 7.40 -9.81 -7.13
CA TYR A 3 7.47 -8.40 -6.74
C TYR A 3 8.93 -7.98 -6.63
N ASP A 4 9.35 -7.03 -7.47
CA ASP A 4 10.68 -6.44 -7.36
C ASP A 4 10.66 -5.32 -6.30
N LYS A 5 11.19 -5.65 -5.12
CA LYS A 5 11.26 -4.74 -3.96
C LYS A 5 12.10 -3.49 -4.24
N ALA A 6 13.12 -3.58 -5.09
CA ALA A 6 13.96 -2.44 -5.45
C ALA A 6 13.20 -1.49 -6.37
N LEU A 7 12.47 -2.03 -7.35
CA LEU A 7 11.61 -1.24 -8.24
C LEU A 7 10.43 -0.59 -7.50
N ILE A 8 9.84 -1.29 -6.53
CA ILE A 8 8.79 -0.72 -5.68
C ILE A 8 9.32 0.50 -4.92
N LYS A 9 10.48 0.37 -4.28
CA LYS A 9 11.11 1.47 -3.54
C LYS A 9 11.37 2.69 -4.44
N SER A 10 12.04 2.48 -5.58
CA SER A 10 12.39 3.58 -6.48
C SER A 10 11.16 4.29 -7.05
N ASN A 11 10.08 3.55 -7.33
CA ASN A 11 8.82 4.14 -7.76
C ASN A 11 8.14 4.97 -6.65
N ILE A 12 8.11 4.49 -5.41
CA ILE A 12 7.55 5.23 -4.28
C ILE A 12 8.32 6.54 -4.07
N GLU A 13 9.66 6.48 -4.07
CA GLU A 13 10.50 7.67 -3.91
C GLU A 13 10.28 8.69 -5.04
N ARG A 14 10.25 8.22 -6.29
CA ARG A 14 10.02 9.07 -7.46
C ARG A 14 8.65 9.75 -7.41
N ILE A 15 7.58 8.98 -7.21
CA ILE A 15 6.20 9.51 -7.21
C ILE A 15 5.99 10.44 -6.02
N THR A 16 6.50 10.10 -4.83
CA THR A 16 6.40 10.96 -3.64
C THR A 16 7.05 12.31 -3.89
N LYS A 17 8.22 12.33 -4.57
CA LYS A 17 8.89 13.57 -4.97
C LYS A 17 8.09 14.36 -6.02
N GLU A 18 7.53 13.70 -7.02
CA GLU A 18 6.69 14.33 -8.06
C GLU A 18 5.42 14.95 -7.49
N LEU A 19 4.78 14.28 -6.52
CA LEU A 19 3.58 14.78 -5.85
C LEU A 19 3.85 16.07 -5.07
N ALA A 20 5.05 16.25 -4.51
CA ALA A 20 5.45 17.45 -3.77
C ALA A 20 4.38 17.92 -2.76
N SER A 21 3.78 16.96 -2.03
CA SER A 21 2.70 17.18 -1.06
C SER A 21 1.38 17.76 -1.63
N ARG A 22 1.21 17.79 -2.94
CA ARG A 22 -0.03 18.25 -3.59
C ARG A 22 -1.18 17.23 -3.53
N ALA A 23 -0.85 15.97 -3.28
CA ALA A 23 -1.81 14.90 -3.06
C ALA A 23 -1.20 13.77 -2.24
N THR A 24 -2.05 12.90 -1.71
CA THR A 24 -1.67 11.69 -0.97
C THR A 24 -1.46 10.53 -1.94
N LEU A 25 -0.34 9.82 -1.79
CA LEU A 25 -0.10 8.58 -2.51
C LEU A 25 -0.78 7.42 -1.79
N LEU A 26 -1.88 6.92 -2.38
CA LEU A 26 -2.56 5.71 -1.94
C LEU A 26 -2.07 4.51 -2.76
N ALA A 27 -1.61 3.45 -2.09
CA ALA A 27 -1.25 2.20 -2.74
C ALA A 27 -2.46 1.25 -2.80
N ALA A 28 -2.91 0.87 -3.99
CA ALA A 28 -3.97 -0.14 -4.14
C ALA A 28 -3.40 -1.54 -3.94
N THR A 29 -3.89 -2.28 -2.95
CA THR A 29 -3.27 -3.54 -2.46
C THR A 29 -4.10 -4.80 -2.73
N LYS A 30 -5.18 -4.71 -3.51
CA LYS A 30 -5.95 -5.88 -3.95
C LYS A 30 -5.02 -6.94 -4.54
N THR A 31 -5.15 -8.20 -4.15
CA THR A 31 -4.29 -9.31 -4.60
C THR A 31 -2.79 -9.18 -4.30
N VAL A 32 -2.37 -8.18 -3.50
CA VAL A 32 -0.98 -8.01 -3.03
C VAL A 32 -0.80 -8.68 -1.67
N PRO A 33 0.26 -9.50 -1.47
CA PRO A 33 0.50 -10.18 -0.21
C PRO A 33 1.01 -9.21 0.89
N PRO A 34 0.76 -9.51 2.18
CA PRO A 34 1.11 -8.61 3.30
C PRO A 34 2.59 -8.22 3.38
N ASP A 35 3.51 -9.11 3.02
CA ASP A 35 4.95 -8.84 3.09
C ASP A 35 5.37 -7.71 2.13
N ILE A 36 4.70 -7.60 0.98
CA ILE A 36 4.93 -6.54 0.01
C ILE A 36 4.26 -5.23 0.43
N ILE A 37 3.09 -5.31 1.06
CA ILE A 37 2.41 -4.15 1.65
C ILE A 37 3.28 -3.53 2.76
N ASN A 38 3.81 -4.36 3.65
CA ASN A 38 4.70 -3.91 4.72
C ASN A 38 6.01 -3.35 4.18
N HIS A 39 6.60 -3.97 3.14
CA HIS A 39 7.76 -3.40 2.45
C HIS A 39 7.48 -2.02 1.85
N ALA A 40 6.28 -1.82 1.27
CA ALA A 40 5.88 -0.51 0.77
C ALA A 40 5.76 0.51 1.92
N ALA A 41 5.26 0.10 3.08
CA ALA A 41 5.21 0.93 4.29
C ALA A 41 6.62 1.34 4.77
N ASP A 42 7.58 0.41 4.75
CA ASP A 42 9.00 0.67 5.02
C ASP A 42 9.59 1.68 4.04
N CYS A 43 9.12 1.68 2.78
CA CYS A 43 9.52 2.62 1.74
C CYS A 43 8.82 3.99 1.81
N GLY A 44 7.93 4.20 2.79
CA GLY A 44 7.28 5.49 3.02
C GLY A 44 5.81 5.59 2.62
N ILE A 45 5.19 4.51 2.13
CA ILE A 45 3.73 4.48 1.97
C ILE A 45 3.06 4.58 3.34
N ARG A 46 1.96 5.33 3.40
CA ARG A 46 1.15 5.53 4.60
C ARG A 46 -0.33 5.23 4.41
N VAL A 47 -0.82 5.25 3.17
CA VAL A 47 -2.23 4.98 2.86
C VAL A 47 -2.34 3.83 1.88
N VAL A 48 -3.17 2.85 2.22
CA VAL A 48 -3.44 1.67 1.37
C VAL A 48 -4.93 1.56 1.08
N GLY A 49 -5.27 1.07 -0.11
CA GLY A 49 -6.63 0.89 -0.59
C GLY A 49 -6.95 -0.56 -0.90
N GLU A 50 -8.00 -1.09 -0.30
CA GLU A 50 -8.53 -2.42 -0.61
C GLU A 50 -9.89 -2.35 -1.32
N ASN A 51 -10.09 -3.26 -2.28
CA ASN A 51 -11.32 -3.30 -3.07
C ASN A 51 -12.35 -4.32 -2.53
N ARG A 52 -11.91 -5.27 -1.69
CA ARG A 52 -12.74 -6.36 -1.17
C ARG A 52 -12.56 -6.49 0.33
N VAL A 53 -13.67 -6.44 1.08
CA VAL A 53 -13.62 -6.52 2.54
C VAL A 53 -13.03 -7.85 3.02
N ASN A 54 -13.30 -8.95 2.32
CA ASN A 54 -12.75 -10.26 2.68
C ASN A 54 -11.22 -10.29 2.61
N GLU A 55 -10.63 -9.75 1.53
CA GLU A 55 -9.16 -9.65 1.41
C GLU A 55 -8.57 -8.72 2.47
N LEU A 56 -9.24 -7.61 2.77
CA LEU A 56 -8.82 -6.72 3.85
C LEU A 56 -8.79 -7.46 5.19
N MET A 57 -9.83 -8.23 5.52
CA MET A 57 -9.91 -8.98 6.78
C MET A 57 -8.83 -10.07 6.88
N GLU A 58 -8.52 -10.77 5.77
CA GLU A 58 -7.45 -11.78 5.72
C GLU A 58 -6.06 -11.18 6.00
N LYS A 59 -5.82 -9.95 5.51
CA LYS A 59 -4.55 -9.24 5.68
C LYS A 59 -4.47 -8.44 6.97
N TYR A 60 -5.60 -8.14 7.61
CA TYR A 60 -5.71 -7.16 8.69
C TYR A 60 -4.76 -7.42 9.87
N GLY A 61 -4.52 -8.68 10.22
CA GLY A 61 -3.60 -9.07 11.30
C GLY A 61 -2.11 -9.14 10.89
N GLN A 62 -1.82 -9.03 9.59
CA GLN A 62 -0.48 -9.24 9.01
C GLN A 62 0.15 -7.94 8.49
N ILE A 63 -0.66 -6.88 8.35
CA ILE A 63 -0.20 -5.56 7.93
C ILE A 63 0.10 -4.68 9.14
N ASP A 64 1.09 -3.80 8.99
CA ASP A 64 1.44 -2.84 10.03
C ASP A 64 0.43 -1.67 10.09
N ARG A 65 -0.62 -1.86 10.88
CA ARG A 65 -1.73 -0.91 11.05
C ARG A 65 -1.36 0.33 11.87
N GLU A 66 -0.20 0.36 12.53
CA GLU A 66 0.27 1.58 13.20
C GLU A 66 0.86 2.57 12.20
N ARG A 67 1.41 2.06 11.08
CA ARG A 67 1.99 2.88 10.01
C ARG A 67 1.05 3.11 8.82
N LEU A 68 0.01 2.30 8.67
CA LEU A 68 -0.87 2.30 7.50
C LEU A 68 -2.30 2.69 7.84
N GLU A 69 -2.80 3.70 7.14
CA GLU A 69 -4.22 4.04 7.06
C GLU A 69 -4.88 3.20 5.96
N LEU A 70 -5.99 2.53 6.29
CA LEU A 70 -6.69 1.60 5.40
C LEU A 70 -7.96 2.21 4.87
N HIS A 71 -8.05 2.34 3.56
CA HIS A 71 -9.21 2.86 2.86
C HIS A 71 -9.89 1.74 2.08
N PHE A 72 -11.21 1.65 2.20
CA PHE A 72 -11.99 0.81 1.31
C PHE A 72 -12.31 1.61 0.04
N ILE A 73 -11.82 1.17 -1.11
CA ILE A 73 -11.97 1.86 -2.41
C ILE A 73 -12.78 1.03 -3.40
N GLY A 74 -13.45 -0.03 -2.93
CA GLY A 74 -14.36 -0.86 -3.70
C GLY A 74 -15.79 -0.31 -3.73
N HIS A 75 -16.63 -0.91 -4.57
CA HIS A 75 -18.08 -0.72 -4.54
C HIS A 75 -18.70 -1.78 -3.62
N LEU A 76 -19.79 -1.43 -2.94
CA LEU A 76 -20.59 -2.36 -2.13
C LEU A 76 -21.59 -3.13 -2.99
#